data_AF-A0A833IK53-F1
#
_entry.id   AF-A0A833IK53-F1
#
_cell.length_a   1.000
_cell.length_b   1.000
_cell.length_c   1.000
_cell.angle_alpha   90.00
_cell.angle_beta   90.00
_cell.angle_gamma   90.00
#
_symmetry.space_group_name_H-M   'P 1'
#
loop_
_entity.id
_entity.type
_entity.pdbx_description
1 polymer ?
#
loop_
_entity_poly.entity_id
_entity_poly.type
_entity_poly.pdbx_seq_one_letter_code
_entity_poly.pdbx_strand_id
1 'polypeptide(L)' 'GRIRRYLPKGTGFEDLAQEDLDAIVGEINDTPMKLLGYKTPNEVWDEEIAKLQSKAASPNTSVALTN' A
#
# COMPACT_ATOMS: atom_id res chain seq x y z
N GLY A 1 -15.08 10.00 -1.00
CA GLY A 1 -13.91 9.08 -1.10
C GLY A 1 -14.00 8.29 -2.38
N ARG A 2 -12.87 8.00 -3.04
CA ARG A 2 -12.83 7.33 -4.36
C ARG A 2 -13.61 6.01 -4.39
N ILE A 3 -13.59 5.23 -3.31
CA ILE A 3 -14.33 3.97 -3.21
C ILE A 3 -15.83 4.12 -3.46
N ARG A 4 -16.44 5.27 -3.14
CA ARG A 4 -17.88 5.53 -3.37
C ARG A 4 -18.25 5.79 -4.83
N ARG A 5 -17.26 5.94 -5.72
CA ARG A 5 -17.48 5.94 -7.18
C ARG A 5 -17.83 4.55 -7.68
N TYR A 6 -17.28 3.51 -7.05
CA TYR A 6 -17.47 2.11 -7.43
C TYR A 6 -18.55 1.43 -6.57
N LEU A 7 -18.61 1.78 -5.28
CA LEU A 7 -19.55 1.20 -4.31
C LEU A 7 -20.48 2.29 -3.73
N PRO A 8 -21.55 2.68 -4.48
CA PRO A 8 -22.59 3.58 -4.00
C PRO A 8 -23.19 3.14 -2.65
N LYS A 9 -23.91 4.06 -2.00
CA LYS A 9 -24.61 3.69 -0.75
C LYS A 9 -25.71 2.67 -1.07
N GLY A 10 -25.78 1.62 -0.27
CA GLY A 10 -26.73 0.53 -0.47
C GLY A 10 -26.22 -0.62 -1.34
N THR A 11 -25.01 -0.52 -1.91
CA THR A 11 -24.32 -1.67 -2.49
C THR A 11 -23.90 -2.61 -1.36
N GLY A 12 -24.53 -3.79 -1.30
CA GLY A 12 -24.12 -4.88 -0.44
C GLY A 12 -22.80 -5.47 -0.93
N PHE A 13 -21.96 -5.93 0.00
CA PHE A 13 -20.74 -6.65 -0.36
C PHE A 13 -21.02 -8.11 -0.72
N GLU A 14 -22.24 -8.58 -0.43
CA GLU A 14 -22.72 -9.93 -0.65
C GLU A 14 -22.92 -10.24 -2.15
N ASP A 15 -23.23 -9.21 -2.93
CA ASP A 15 -23.48 -9.32 -4.38
C ASP A 15 -22.22 -9.02 -5.21
N LEU A 16 -21.09 -8.69 -4.57
CA LEU A 16 -19.84 -8.39 -5.25
C LEU A 16 -19.00 -9.65 -5.38
N ALA A 17 -18.60 -9.97 -6.61
CA ALA A 17 -17.59 -10.98 -6.85
C ALA A 17 -16.24 -10.48 -6.31
N GLN A 18 -15.39 -11.41 -5.87
CA GLN A 18 -14.06 -11.05 -5.36
C GLN A 18 -13.24 -10.35 -6.45
N GLU A 19 -13.41 -10.77 -7.70
CA GLU A 19 -12.75 -10.21 -8.87
C GLU A 19 -13.12 -8.73 -9.09
N ASP A 20 -14.38 -8.36 -8.83
CA ASP A 20 -14.84 -6.98 -8.93
C ASP A 20 -14.23 -6.11 -7.83
N LEU A 21 -14.13 -6.65 -6.62
CA LEU A 21 -13.45 -5.98 -5.50
C LEU A 21 -11.96 -5.77 -5.79
N ASP A 22 -11.30 -6.79 -6.32
CA ASP A 22 -9.87 -6.73 -6.66
C ASP A 22 -9.62 -5.72 -7.79
N ALA A 23 -10.50 -5.65 -8.79
CA ALA A 23 -10.43 -4.65 -9.85
C ALA A 23 -10.55 -3.22 -9.30
N ILE A 24 -11.49 -2.98 -8.38
CA ILE A 24 -11.66 -1.68 -7.71
C ILE A 24 -10.42 -1.32 -6.90
N VAL A 25 -9.88 -2.26 -6.13
CA VAL A 25 -8.69 -2.06 -5.31
C VAL A 25 -7.46 -1.78 -6.19
N GLY A 26 -7.30 -2.52 -7.28
CA GLY A 26 -6.23 -2.31 -8.27
C GLY A 26 -6.30 -0.91 -8.85
N GLU A 27 -7.45 -0.50 -9.40
CA GLU A 27 -7.61 0.85 -9.94
C GLU A 27 -7.37 1.93 -8.87
N ILE A 28 -7.77 1.68 -7.62
CA ILE A 28 -7.48 2.60 -6.52
C ILE A 28 -5.99 2.73 -6.26
N ASN A 29 -5.29 1.62 -6.14
CA ASN A 29 -3.90 1.58 -5.74
C ASN A 29 -2.92 1.89 -6.87
N ASP A 30 -3.36 1.80 -8.13
CA ASP A 30 -2.57 2.13 -9.33
C ASP A 30 -2.84 3.54 -9.87
N THR A 31 -3.71 4.33 -9.22
CA THR A 31 -3.97 5.70 -9.65
C THR A 31 -2.90 6.66 -9.14
N PRO A 32 -2.22 7.41 -10.02
CA PRO A 32 -1.30 8.48 -9.64
C PRO A 32 -1.95 9.54 -8.74
N MET A 33 -1.31 9.83 -7.60
CA MET A 33 -1.80 10.83 -6.66
C MET A 33 -0.85 12.02 -6.58
N LYS A 34 -1.36 13.24 -6.79
CA LYS A 34 -0.55 14.48 -6.68
C LYS A 34 0.15 14.61 -5.32
N LEU A 35 -0.51 14.16 -4.24
CA LEU A 35 0.06 14.15 -2.89
C LEU A 35 1.33 13.28 -2.78
N LEU A 36 1.41 12.22 -3.58
CA LEU A 36 2.55 11.30 -3.65
C LEU A 36 3.56 11.71 -4.73
N GLY A 37 3.50 12.96 -5.21
CA GLY A 37 4.34 13.40 -6.32
C GLY A 37 3.99 12.74 -7.65
N TYR A 38 2.71 12.41 -7.87
CA TYR A 38 2.21 11.62 -9.00
C TYR A 38 2.64 10.16 -9.04
N LYS A 39 3.16 9.62 -7.93
CA LYS A 39 3.28 8.17 -7.74
C LYS A 39 1.93 7.55 -7.39
N THR A 40 1.83 6.25 -7.62
CA THR A 40 0.70 5.43 -7.18
C THR A 40 0.89 5.00 -5.72
N PRO A 41 -0.20 4.73 -4.98
CA PRO A 41 -0.11 4.10 -3.66
C PRO A 41 0.75 2.83 -3.62
N ASN A 42 0.65 1.97 -4.63
CA ASN A 42 1.47 0.75 -4.72
C ASN A 42 2.98 1.05 -4.81
N GLU A 43 3.37 2.00 -5.66
CA GLU A 43 4.79 2.40 -5.78
C GLU A 43 5.35 2.92 -4.46
N VAL A 44 4.60 3.78 -3.77
CA VAL A 44 5.04 4.33 -2.47
C VAL A 44 5.08 3.26 -1.39
N TRP A 45 4.15 2.31 -1.41
CA TRP A 45 4.16 1.16 -0.51
C TRP A 45 5.42 0.33 -0.69
N ASP A 46 5.74 -0.06 -1.93
CA ASP A 46 6.92 -0.86 -2.24
C ASP A 46 8.22 -0.15 -1.84
N GLU A 47 8.32 1.15 -2.08
CA GLU A 47 9.44 1.99 -1.64
C GLU A 47 9.60 1.98 -0.11
N GLU A 48 8.49 2.07 0.63
CA GLU A 48 8.52 2.11 2.09
C GLU A 48 8.88 0.74 2.68
N ILE A 49 8.35 -0.34 2.13
CA ILE A 49 8.73 -1.71 2.51
C ILE A 49 10.21 -1.95 2.27
N ALA A 50 10.76 -1.52 1.12
CA ALA A 50 12.19 -1.65 0.83
C ALA A 50 13.07 -0.85 1.83
N LYS A 51 12.65 0.37 2.22
CA LYS A 51 13.34 1.16 3.26
C LYS A 51 13.31 0.45 4.62
N LEU A 52 12.17 -0.12 5.01
CA LEU A 52 12.06 -0.86 6.26
C LEU A 52 12.95 -2.11 6.27
N GLN A 53 13.01 -2.85 5.16
CA GLN A 53 13.87 -4.03 5.02
C GLN A 53 15.36 -3.67 5.07
N SER A 54 15.79 -2.62 4.37
CA SER A 54 17.19 -2.15 4.40
C SER A 54 17.62 -1.64 5.78
N LYS A 55 16.70 -1.01 6.52
CA LYS A 55 16.93 -0.63 7.93
C LYS A 55 17.07 -1.85 8.84
N ALA A 56 16.24 -2.88 8.64
CA ALA A 56 16.32 -4.13 9.40
C ALA A 56 17.61 -4.93 9.09
N ALA A 57 18.14 -4.81 7.88
CA ALA A 57 19.36 -5.49 7.43
C ALA A 57 20.68 -4.79 7.88
N SER A 58 20.62 -3.67 8.60
CA SER A 58 21.80 -3.00 9.16
C SER A 58 21.98 -3.37 10.64
N PRO A 59 22.83 -4.35 11.00
CA PRO A 59 23.07 -4.72 12.39
C PRO A 59 24.09 -3.75 13.01
N ASN A 60 23.65 -2.57 13.43
CA ASN A 60 24.45 -1.77 14.38
C ASN A 60 24.26 -2.33 15.80
N THR A 61 24.87 -3.49 16.04
CA THR A 61 25.08 -4.04 17.39
C THR A 61 26.57 -4.34 17.55
N SER A 62 27.40 -3.30 17.46
CA SER A 62 28.73 -3.30 18.07
C SER A 62 28.55 -3.20 19.59
N VAL A 63 28.01 -4.23 20.23
CA VAL A 63 28.09 -4.34 21.69
C VAL A 63 29.50 -4.82 21.95
N ALA A 64 30.31 -3.89 22.47
CA ALA A 64 31.70 -4.09 22.78
C ALA A 64 31.91 -5.38 23.60
N LEU A 65 32.68 -6.30 23.02
CA LEU A 65 33.35 -7.34 23.77
C LEU A 65 34.50 -6.66 24.53
N THR A 66 34.28 -6.29 25.78
CA THR A 66 35.37 -5.92 26.70
C THR A 66 35.11 -6.54 28.07
N ASN A 67 35.94 -7.55 28.34
CA ASN A 67 36.36 -8.20 29.60
C ASN A 67 35.33 -8.51 30.70
#